data_AF-A0A955AD22-F1
#
_entry.id   AF-A0A955AD22-F1
#
_cell.length_a   1.000
_cell.length_b   1.000
_cell.length_c   1.000
_cell.angle_alpha   90.00
_cell.angle_beta   90.00
_cell.angle_gamma   90.00
#
_symmetry.space_group_name_H-M   'P 1'
#
loop_
_entity.id
_entity.type
_entity.pdbx_description
1 polymer ?
#
loop_
_entity_poly.entity_id
_entity_poly.type
_entity_poly.pdbx_seq_one_letter_code
_entity_poly.pdbx_strand_id
1 'polypeptide(L)'
;MKCRVGVVAIAAIVIAAWCQSLALAQPAISTYEAKFTSAAPTIDGTVGAGEWDGANPGSNWYLLETPGDADPFGSKMQVMWDDTALYMLVTTNLGAWASPPPVGFIEAMDFNTYSMILYIDPNADGDYPTNPDPSAVFDTVDGYQIAYNVYQGSFACGQDAGDVLDDCSQPGGNFGSTFGTFKEAHVDALWGNHAEWEGMRATEIAMNSDANGSVQEIK
;
A
#
# COMPACT_ATOMS: atom_id res chain seq x y z
N MET A 1 17.47 -83.03 -25.16
CA MET A 1 17.95 -81.72 -25.61
C MET A 1 17.78 -80.72 -24.48
N LYS A 2 18.85 -79.99 -24.16
CA LYS A 2 18.92 -78.99 -23.09
C LYS A 2 18.11 -77.75 -23.50
N CYS A 3 17.29 -77.22 -22.61
CA CYS A 3 16.95 -75.80 -22.64
C CYS A 3 16.80 -75.30 -21.20
N ARG A 4 17.80 -74.55 -20.74
CA ARG A 4 17.81 -73.82 -19.47
C ARG A 4 17.09 -72.51 -19.74
N VAL A 5 15.98 -72.25 -19.06
CA VAL A 5 15.37 -70.92 -19.04
C VAL A 5 15.90 -70.20 -17.82
N GLY A 6 16.65 -69.13 -18.10
CA GLY A 6 17.31 -68.29 -17.12
C GLY A 6 16.31 -67.51 -16.26
N VAL A 7 16.73 -67.30 -15.02
CA VAL A 7 16.12 -66.39 -14.06
C VAL A 7 16.16 -64.98 -14.66
N VAL A 8 14.99 -64.42 -14.95
CA VAL A 8 14.85 -62.99 -15.30
C VAL A 8 14.88 -62.22 -13.98
N ALA A 9 16.03 -61.59 -13.70
CA ALA A 9 16.13 -60.58 -12.66
C ALA A 9 15.45 -59.29 -13.17
N ILE A 10 14.27 -58.98 -12.64
CA ILE A 10 13.62 -57.70 -12.88
C ILE A 10 14.36 -56.67 -12.02
N ALA A 11 15.21 -55.87 -12.64
CA ALA A 11 15.83 -54.71 -12.01
C ALA A 11 14.76 -53.65 -11.76
N ALA A 12 14.47 -53.38 -10.49
CA ALA A 12 13.62 -52.28 -10.08
C ALA A 12 14.34 -50.95 -10.40
N ILE A 13 13.90 -50.26 -11.44
CA ILE A 13 14.31 -48.88 -11.72
C ILE A 13 13.58 -47.99 -10.72
N VAL A 14 14.28 -47.57 -9.67
CA VAL A 14 13.82 -46.50 -8.78
C VAL A 14 13.95 -45.19 -9.55
N ILE A 15 12.86 -44.74 -10.15
CA ILE A 15 12.75 -43.37 -10.65
C ILE A 15 12.63 -42.49 -9.40
N ALA A 16 13.75 -41.99 -8.90
CA ALA A 16 13.76 -40.92 -7.92
C ALA A 16 13.14 -39.70 -8.59
N ALA A 17 11.86 -39.46 -8.28
CA ALA A 17 11.14 -38.27 -8.70
C ALA A 17 11.83 -37.05 -8.09
N TRP A 18 12.59 -36.33 -8.92
CA TRP A 18 13.03 -34.98 -8.63
C TRP A 18 11.81 -34.05 -8.76
N CYS A 19 10.92 -34.08 -7.76
CA CYS A 19 10.08 -32.93 -7.47
C CYS A 19 11.00 -31.86 -6.87
N GLN A 20 11.67 -31.11 -7.74
CA GLN A 20 12.12 -29.78 -7.35
C GLN A 20 10.85 -28.98 -7.14
N SER A 21 10.39 -28.88 -5.90
CA SER A 21 9.43 -27.84 -5.54
C SER A 21 10.12 -26.53 -5.92
N LEU A 22 9.62 -25.88 -6.97
CA LEU A 22 9.84 -24.47 -7.17
C LEU A 22 9.21 -23.80 -5.95
N ALA A 23 9.99 -23.65 -4.88
CA ALA A 23 9.66 -22.75 -3.81
C ALA A 23 9.68 -21.37 -4.47
N LEU A 24 8.49 -20.91 -4.87
CA LEU A 24 8.28 -19.52 -5.20
C LEU A 24 8.77 -18.77 -3.97
N ALA A 25 9.90 -18.06 -4.10
CA ALA A 25 10.43 -17.25 -3.01
C ALA A 25 9.30 -16.28 -2.63
N GLN A 26 8.76 -16.43 -1.43
CA GLN A 26 7.82 -15.45 -0.92
C GLN A 26 8.53 -14.09 -0.92
N PRO A 27 7.85 -12.99 -1.29
CA PRO A 27 8.43 -11.66 -1.22
C PRO A 27 9.06 -11.47 0.16
N ALA A 28 10.31 -10.99 0.19
CA ALA A 28 10.96 -10.72 1.47
C ALA A 28 10.14 -9.66 2.21
N ILE A 29 9.66 -10.01 3.40
CA ILE A 29 8.95 -9.07 4.27
C ILE A 29 9.95 -7.99 4.67
N SER A 30 9.69 -6.74 4.28
CA SER A 30 10.43 -5.57 4.76
C SER A 30 9.85 -5.11 6.09
N THR A 31 10.69 -5.02 7.11
CA THR A 31 10.31 -4.39 8.38
C THR A 31 10.74 -2.92 8.37
N TYR A 32 9.79 -2.03 8.60
CA TYR A 32 10.04 -0.60 8.79
C TYR A 32 9.83 -0.24 10.26
N GLU A 33 10.82 0.42 10.86
CA GLU A 33 10.74 0.86 12.26
C GLU A 33 9.91 2.14 12.36
N ALA A 34 8.77 2.09 13.06
CA ALA A 34 8.00 3.27 13.42
C ALA A 34 8.48 3.82 14.77
N LYS A 35 9.07 5.02 14.77
CA LYS A 35 9.62 5.62 16.01
C LYS A 35 8.58 6.47 16.73
N PHE A 36 8.54 6.36 18.06
CA PHE A 36 7.73 7.26 18.87
C PHE A 36 8.25 8.71 18.76
N THR A 37 7.35 9.67 18.64
CA THR A 37 7.67 11.11 18.67
C THR A 37 6.89 11.83 19.78
N SER A 38 7.49 12.89 20.31
CA SER A 38 6.83 13.84 21.25
C SER A 38 6.46 15.16 20.58
N ALA A 39 6.81 15.32 19.32
CA ALA A 39 6.48 16.46 18.47
C ALA A 39 5.93 15.91 17.16
N ALA A 40 4.62 16.05 16.97
CA ALA A 40 3.94 15.65 15.74
C ALA A 40 4.48 16.45 14.55
N PRO A 41 4.69 15.81 13.39
CA PRO A 41 4.93 16.54 12.15
C PRO A 41 3.67 17.32 11.73
N THR A 42 3.88 18.37 10.95
CA THR A 42 2.83 19.14 10.28
C THR A 42 2.52 18.48 8.95
N ILE A 43 1.26 18.18 8.69
CA ILE A 43 0.84 17.57 7.42
C ILE A 43 0.58 18.69 6.41
N ASP A 44 1.62 19.09 5.67
CA ASP A 44 1.53 20.21 4.71
C ASP A 44 2.20 19.94 3.35
N GLY A 45 2.76 18.74 3.15
CA GLY A 45 3.41 18.32 1.92
C GLY A 45 4.83 18.88 1.80
N THR A 46 5.42 19.35 2.89
CA THR A 46 6.80 19.83 2.93
C THR A 46 7.55 19.25 4.14
N VAL A 47 8.81 18.90 3.94
CA VAL A 47 9.63 18.37 5.03
C VAL A 47 10.33 19.52 5.74
N GLY A 48 9.84 19.85 6.93
CA GLY A 48 10.45 20.82 7.83
C GLY A 48 11.81 20.34 8.38
N ALA A 49 12.64 21.29 8.78
CA ALA A 49 13.94 20.97 9.38
C ALA A 49 13.76 20.26 10.73
N GLY A 50 14.31 19.05 10.86
CA GLY A 50 14.28 18.27 12.10
C GLY A 50 12.98 17.52 12.36
N GLU A 51 11.99 17.67 11.50
CA GLU A 51 10.64 17.12 11.70
C GLU A 51 10.62 15.59 11.64
N TRP A 52 11.30 15.03 10.64
CA TRP A 52 11.34 13.60 10.37
C TRP A 52 12.68 12.94 10.77
N ASP A 53 13.58 13.68 11.44
CA ASP A 53 14.92 13.20 11.84
C ASP A 53 14.86 11.97 12.76
N GLY A 54 13.74 11.80 13.48
CA GLY A 54 13.49 10.64 14.34
C GLY A 54 13.22 9.35 13.54
N ALA A 55 12.72 9.43 12.31
CA ALA A 55 12.33 8.28 11.50
C ALA A 55 13.43 7.84 10.54
N ASN A 56 13.68 6.53 10.49
CA ASN A 56 14.65 5.98 9.54
C ASN A 56 13.96 5.79 8.16
N PRO A 57 14.54 6.30 7.05
CA PRO A 57 13.96 6.08 5.73
C PRO A 57 14.15 4.62 5.28
N GLY A 58 13.03 3.97 5.02
CA GLY A 58 12.96 2.67 4.37
C GLY A 58 12.85 2.79 2.85
N SER A 59 13.56 1.94 2.11
CA SER A 59 13.64 2.02 0.63
C SER A 59 13.72 0.66 -0.06
N ASN A 60 13.29 -0.41 0.61
CA ASN A 60 13.38 -1.78 0.11
C ASN A 60 12.04 -2.23 -0.47
N TRP A 61 11.67 -1.62 -1.59
CA TRP A 61 10.45 -1.93 -2.33
C TRP A 61 10.63 -3.19 -3.18
N TYR A 62 9.55 -3.96 -3.35
CA TYR A 62 9.53 -5.17 -4.17
C TYR A 62 8.36 -5.11 -5.15
N LEU A 63 8.57 -5.66 -6.35
CA LEU A 63 7.48 -5.86 -7.30
C LEU A 63 6.65 -7.07 -6.86
N LEU A 64 5.33 -6.87 -6.79
CA LEU A 64 4.37 -7.95 -6.56
C LEU A 64 4.05 -8.70 -7.86
N GLU A 65 4.08 -8.03 -9.03
CA GLU A 65 3.84 -8.66 -10.33
C GLU A 65 4.71 -8.09 -11.46
N THR A 66 5.08 -8.96 -12.42
CA THR A 66 5.67 -8.64 -13.74
C THR A 66 7.04 -7.92 -13.72
N PRO A 67 7.78 -7.82 -14.85
CA PRO A 67 9.20 -7.47 -14.83
C PRO A 67 9.45 -5.96 -14.77
N GLY A 68 10.50 -5.55 -14.08
CA GLY A 68 10.95 -4.18 -13.99
C GLY A 68 11.86 -3.95 -12.79
N ASP A 69 12.26 -2.71 -12.58
CA ASP A 69 12.86 -2.28 -11.32
C ASP A 69 11.74 -1.97 -10.32
N ALA A 70 11.87 -2.44 -9.08
CA ALA A 70 10.84 -2.24 -8.06
C ALA A 70 10.62 -0.78 -7.68
N ASP A 71 11.66 0.04 -7.81
CA ASP A 71 11.62 1.46 -7.46
C ASP A 71 12.67 2.25 -8.26
N PRO A 72 12.42 2.51 -9.55
CA PRO A 72 13.35 3.24 -10.39
C PRO A 72 13.49 4.72 -9.99
N PHE A 73 12.62 5.21 -9.11
CA PHE A 73 12.58 6.61 -8.69
C PHE A 73 13.10 6.83 -7.26
N GLY A 74 13.61 5.79 -6.60
CA GLY A 74 14.25 5.91 -5.28
C GLY A 74 13.31 6.42 -4.21
N SER A 75 12.11 5.88 -4.18
CA SER A 75 11.05 6.15 -3.22
C SER A 75 11.47 5.71 -1.81
N LYS A 76 11.14 6.52 -0.82
CA LYS A 76 11.45 6.26 0.59
C LYS A 76 10.21 6.44 1.44
N MET A 77 10.07 5.60 2.47
CA MET A 77 9.02 5.70 3.47
C MET A 77 9.64 5.91 4.86
N GLN A 78 9.14 6.88 5.60
CA GLN A 78 9.47 7.14 7.00
C GLN A 78 8.19 7.05 7.81
N VAL A 79 8.26 6.47 9.01
CA VAL A 79 7.08 6.26 9.87
C VAL A 79 7.41 6.70 11.30
N MET A 80 6.51 7.48 11.89
CA MET A 80 6.53 7.86 13.30
C MET A 80 5.15 7.62 13.91
N TRP A 81 5.06 7.61 15.23
CA TRP A 81 3.77 7.55 15.92
C TRP A 81 3.81 8.32 17.23
N ASP A 82 2.66 8.76 17.71
CA ASP A 82 2.45 9.26 19.07
C ASP A 82 1.17 8.68 19.68
N ASP A 83 0.73 9.21 20.81
CA ASP A 83 -0.48 8.72 21.50
C ASP A 83 -1.79 8.97 20.72
N THR A 84 -1.74 9.72 19.62
CA THR A 84 -2.89 10.18 18.85
C THR A 84 -2.94 9.65 17.42
N ALA A 85 -1.78 9.50 16.76
CA ALA A 85 -1.74 9.16 15.34
C ALA A 85 -0.49 8.37 14.91
N LEU A 86 -0.60 7.76 13.74
CA LEU A 86 0.50 7.20 12.97
C LEU A 86 0.84 8.18 11.84
N TYR A 87 2.08 8.64 11.78
CA TYR A 87 2.55 9.56 10.76
C TYR A 87 3.40 8.83 9.72
N MET A 88 3.11 9.06 8.45
CA MET A 88 3.86 8.48 7.34
C MET A 88 4.32 9.56 6.37
N LEU A 89 5.60 9.52 6.02
CA LEU A 89 6.20 10.35 4.98
C LEU A 89 6.67 9.44 3.85
N VAL A 90 6.19 9.70 2.64
CA VAL A 90 6.67 9.08 1.42
C VAL A 90 7.30 10.13 0.52
N THR A 91 8.53 9.89 0.10
CA THR A 91 9.25 10.75 -0.85
C THR A 91 9.67 9.96 -2.07
N THR A 92 9.73 10.59 -3.24
CA THR A 92 10.21 9.95 -4.48
C THR A 92 10.84 10.98 -5.41
N ASN A 93 11.75 10.55 -6.28
CA ASN A 93 12.37 11.41 -7.29
C ASN A 93 11.63 11.37 -8.65
N LEU A 94 10.41 10.83 -8.69
CA LEU A 94 9.57 10.91 -9.87
C LEU A 94 9.26 12.38 -10.19
N GLY A 95 9.71 12.87 -11.34
CA GLY A 95 9.53 14.26 -11.77
C GLY A 95 8.41 14.46 -12.79
N ALA A 96 7.63 13.43 -13.09
CA ALA A 96 6.57 13.47 -14.09
C ALA A 96 5.26 12.98 -13.47
N TRP A 97 4.30 13.89 -13.34
CA TRP A 97 3.03 13.65 -12.65
C TRP A 97 1.87 13.92 -13.60
N ALA A 98 0.75 13.23 -13.37
CA ALA A 98 -0.49 13.54 -14.05
C ALA A 98 -0.98 14.94 -13.66
N SER A 99 -1.57 15.67 -14.61
CA SER A 99 -2.28 16.90 -14.28
C SER A 99 -3.50 16.58 -13.41
N PRO A 100 -3.83 17.43 -12.44
CA PRO A 100 -5.04 17.23 -11.64
C PRO A 100 -6.30 17.27 -12.54
N PRO A 101 -7.34 16.51 -12.19
CA PRO A 101 -8.63 16.57 -12.89
C PRO A 101 -9.22 18.00 -12.85
N PRO A 102 -10.10 18.34 -13.82
CA PRO A 102 -10.71 19.66 -13.88
C PRO A 102 -11.67 19.94 -12.71
N VAL A 103 -11.97 21.22 -12.48
CA VAL A 103 -12.93 21.67 -11.45
C VAL A 103 -14.30 21.04 -11.65
N GLY A 104 -14.83 20.44 -10.58
CA GLY A 104 -16.14 19.80 -10.56
C GLY A 104 -16.15 18.38 -11.13
N PHE A 105 -14.97 17.79 -11.39
CA PHE A 105 -14.85 16.37 -11.71
C PHE A 105 -15.14 15.55 -10.46
N ILE A 106 -16.17 14.71 -10.52
CA ILE A 106 -16.59 13.82 -9.43
C ILE A 106 -16.43 12.39 -9.97
N GLU A 107 -15.20 11.94 -10.14
CA GLU A 107 -14.93 10.52 -10.36
C GLU A 107 -14.27 9.92 -9.11
N ALA A 108 -14.51 8.62 -8.94
CA ALA A 108 -13.81 7.81 -7.95
C ALA A 108 -12.31 7.72 -8.28
N MET A 109 -11.52 7.26 -7.32
CA MET A 109 -10.10 6.97 -7.48
C MET A 109 -9.76 6.23 -8.80
N ASP A 110 -8.77 6.73 -9.52
CA ASP A 110 -8.30 6.13 -10.78
C ASP A 110 -7.05 5.27 -10.52
N PHE A 111 -7.16 3.95 -10.61
CA PHE A 111 -6.02 3.03 -10.40
C PHE A 111 -5.09 2.93 -11.61
N ASN A 112 -5.43 3.60 -12.72
CA ASN A 112 -4.60 3.63 -13.91
C ASN A 112 -3.71 4.88 -13.96
N THR A 113 -3.78 5.76 -12.96
CA THR A 113 -2.85 6.88 -12.79
C THR A 113 -1.90 6.63 -11.62
N TYR A 114 -1.01 7.59 -11.34
CA TYR A 114 -0.18 7.55 -10.14
C TYR A 114 -1.06 7.53 -8.90
N SER A 115 -0.99 6.45 -8.13
CA SER A 115 -1.75 6.26 -6.91
C SER A 115 -0.87 5.67 -5.82
N MET A 116 -1.11 6.08 -4.58
CA MET A 116 -0.60 5.36 -3.42
C MET A 116 -1.75 4.63 -2.73
N ILE A 117 -1.49 3.37 -2.37
CA ILE A 117 -2.43 2.50 -1.69
C ILE A 117 -1.68 1.87 -0.52
N LEU A 118 -2.17 2.13 0.68
CA LEU A 118 -1.65 1.57 1.92
C LEU A 118 -2.69 0.62 2.50
N TYR A 119 -2.26 -0.56 2.88
CA TYR A 119 -3.08 -1.52 3.62
C TYR A 119 -2.52 -1.61 5.04
N ILE A 120 -3.39 -1.40 6.02
CA ILE A 120 -3.05 -1.36 7.44
C ILE A 120 -3.95 -2.33 8.20
N ASP A 121 -3.32 -3.34 8.79
CA ASP A 121 -3.93 -4.24 9.77
C ASP A 121 -3.34 -3.91 11.15
N PRO A 122 -4.13 -3.32 12.06
CA PRO A 122 -3.68 -2.96 13.40
C PRO A 122 -3.80 -4.08 14.45
N ASN A 123 -4.55 -5.17 14.19
CA ASN A 123 -4.83 -6.17 15.22
C ASN A 123 -3.75 -7.28 15.27
N ALA A 124 -2.91 -7.39 14.22
CA ALA A 124 -1.76 -8.29 14.10
C ALA A 124 -2.07 -9.76 14.49
N ASP A 125 -3.33 -10.17 14.36
CA ASP A 125 -3.78 -11.53 14.72
C ASP A 125 -3.34 -12.56 13.67
N GLY A 126 -2.80 -12.09 12.54
CA GLY A 126 -2.22 -12.93 11.51
C GLY A 126 -3.28 -13.64 10.67
N ASP A 127 -4.55 -13.26 10.80
CA ASP A 127 -5.62 -13.66 9.92
C ASP A 127 -5.47 -12.92 8.58
N TYR A 128 -4.40 -13.22 7.84
CA TYR A 128 -4.49 -13.08 6.39
C TYR A 128 -5.81 -13.75 5.96
N PRO A 129 -6.62 -13.18 5.06
CA PRO A 129 -7.89 -13.76 4.63
C PRO A 129 -7.62 -15.03 3.82
N THR A 130 -7.20 -16.09 4.51
CA THR A 130 -7.02 -17.45 4.03
C THR A 130 -8.31 -18.25 4.21
N ASN A 131 -9.31 -17.66 4.88
CA ASN A 131 -10.64 -18.21 4.95
C ASN A 131 -11.61 -17.37 4.11
N PRO A 132 -11.77 -17.69 2.81
CA PRO A 132 -12.87 -17.16 2.00
C PRO A 132 -14.17 -17.87 2.43
N ASP A 133 -14.48 -17.94 3.72
CA ASP A 133 -15.76 -18.44 4.17
C ASP A 133 -16.81 -17.36 3.82
N PRO A 134 -17.61 -17.54 2.76
CA PRO A 134 -18.59 -16.55 2.34
C PRO A 134 -19.74 -16.44 3.36
N SER A 135 -19.73 -17.30 4.40
CA SER A 135 -20.72 -17.35 5.47
C SER A 135 -20.23 -16.78 6.80
N ALA A 136 -18.95 -16.39 6.91
CA ALA A 136 -18.47 -15.63 8.05
C ALA A 136 -19.16 -14.27 8.07
N VAL A 137 -19.84 -13.96 9.18
CA VAL A 137 -20.50 -12.67 9.37
C VAL A 137 -19.40 -11.60 9.29
N PHE A 138 -19.52 -10.69 8.31
CA PHE A 138 -18.60 -9.59 7.96
C PHE A 138 -18.41 -8.52 9.08
N ASP A 139 -18.48 -8.91 10.35
CA ASP A 139 -18.55 -8.01 11.50
C ASP A 139 -17.18 -7.70 12.14
N THR A 140 -16.09 -8.17 11.53
CA THR A 140 -14.73 -7.87 11.97
C THR A 140 -13.95 -7.33 10.78
N VAL A 141 -13.95 -5.99 10.63
CA VAL A 141 -13.02 -5.29 9.73
C VAL A 141 -11.61 -5.63 10.20
N ASP A 142 -10.87 -6.38 9.38
CA ASP A 142 -9.55 -6.90 9.74
C ASP A 142 -8.43 -5.87 9.48
N GLY A 143 -8.61 -5.09 8.40
CA GLY A 143 -7.73 -4.00 8.06
C GLY A 143 -8.44 -2.87 7.33
N TYR A 144 -7.66 -1.82 7.07
CA TYR A 144 -8.07 -0.63 6.33
C TYR A 144 -7.17 -0.43 5.13
N GLN A 145 -7.78 0.01 4.04
CA GLN A 145 -7.07 0.55 2.90
C GLN A 145 -7.16 2.08 2.94
N ILE A 146 -6.02 2.76 2.88
CA ILE A 146 -5.93 4.19 2.60
C ILE A 146 -5.45 4.32 1.17
N ALA A 147 -6.20 5.01 0.32
CA ALA A 147 -5.77 5.14 -1.06
C ALA A 147 -6.11 6.51 -1.64
N TYR A 148 -5.23 6.96 -2.54
CA TYR A 148 -5.35 8.26 -3.20
C TYR A 148 -4.53 8.35 -4.47
N ASN A 149 -4.96 9.25 -5.35
CA ASN A 149 -4.20 9.62 -6.54
C ASN A 149 -3.19 10.74 -6.25
N VAL A 150 -2.04 10.69 -6.90
CA VAL A 150 -0.96 11.68 -6.78
C VAL A 150 -0.89 12.49 -8.07
N TYR A 151 -1.13 13.79 -7.97
CA TYR A 151 -1.12 14.72 -9.09
C TYR A 151 -0.03 15.77 -8.95
N GLN A 152 0.29 16.44 -10.05
CA GLN A 152 1.16 17.61 -10.05
C GLN A 152 0.54 18.74 -9.20
N GLY A 153 1.37 19.37 -8.38
CA GLY A 153 1.00 20.51 -7.53
C GLY A 153 0.98 20.16 -6.04
N SER A 154 0.43 21.08 -5.24
CA SER A 154 0.30 20.93 -3.79
C SER A 154 -1.16 20.70 -3.40
N PHE A 155 -1.37 19.82 -2.43
CA PHE A 155 -2.68 19.39 -1.94
C PHE A 155 -2.60 19.12 -0.45
N ALA A 156 -3.66 19.45 0.28
CA ALA A 156 -3.89 18.98 1.63
C ALA A 156 -5.39 18.65 1.78
N CYS A 157 -5.70 17.60 2.53
CA CYS A 157 -7.06 17.26 2.93
C CYS A 157 -7.03 16.58 4.30
N GLY A 158 -7.99 16.87 5.17
CA GLY A 158 -7.94 16.37 6.53
C GLY A 158 -9.16 16.74 7.35
N GLN A 159 -9.41 15.95 8.39
CA GLN A 159 -10.54 16.14 9.30
C GLN A 159 -10.06 16.52 10.70
N ASP A 160 -9.58 17.76 10.89
CA ASP A 160 -9.51 18.50 12.17
C ASP A 160 -9.10 19.96 11.83
N ALA A 161 -9.80 21.06 12.18
CA ALA A 161 -10.63 21.32 13.34
C ALA A 161 -11.78 22.29 13.01
N GLY A 162 -13.02 21.87 13.27
CA GLY A 162 -14.16 22.77 13.51
C GLY A 162 -14.90 23.34 12.29
N ASP A 163 -14.50 23.00 11.06
CA ASP A 163 -15.26 23.37 9.87
C ASP A 163 -16.05 22.17 9.32
N VAL A 164 -17.30 22.40 8.93
CA VAL A 164 -18.25 21.37 8.45
C VAL A 164 -18.00 21.08 6.95
N LEU A 165 -16.88 21.55 6.44
CA LEU A 165 -16.44 21.37 5.07
C LEU A 165 -15.12 20.60 5.11
N ASP A 166 -15.22 19.35 4.67
CA ASP A 166 -14.16 18.44 4.24
C ASP A 166 -13.35 19.14 3.13
N ASP A 167 -12.48 20.08 3.52
CA ASP A 167 -11.84 21.02 2.60
C ASP A 167 -10.63 20.36 1.94
N CYS A 168 -10.90 19.32 1.15
CA CYS A 168 -10.01 18.87 0.08
C CYS A 168 -9.95 19.97 -1.01
N SER A 169 -9.47 21.16 -0.68
CA SER A 169 -9.43 22.31 -1.57
C SER A 169 -8.12 22.34 -2.36
N GLN A 170 -8.16 21.83 -3.59
CA GLN A 170 -7.22 22.31 -4.62
C GLN A 170 -7.74 23.62 -5.23
N PRO A 171 -6.86 24.45 -5.81
CA PRO A 171 -7.26 25.38 -6.86
C PRO A 171 -7.69 24.58 -8.11
N GLY A 172 -8.85 23.91 -8.05
CA GLY A 172 -9.11 22.88 -9.05
C GLY A 172 -10.27 21.91 -8.85
N GLY A 173 -10.97 21.85 -7.70
CA GLY A 173 -12.15 20.98 -7.55
C GLY A 173 -12.29 20.31 -6.18
N ASN A 174 -13.42 19.61 -5.99
CA ASN A 174 -13.73 18.82 -4.79
C ASN A 174 -13.11 17.42 -4.93
N PHE A 175 -12.04 17.15 -4.19
CA PHE A 175 -11.31 15.87 -4.23
C PHE A 175 -11.88 14.79 -3.28
N GLY A 176 -13.04 15.04 -2.66
CA GLY A 176 -13.65 14.10 -1.69
C GLY A 176 -13.97 12.70 -2.23
N SER A 177 -13.82 12.44 -3.54
CA SER A 177 -13.97 11.12 -4.17
C SER A 177 -12.67 10.44 -4.61
N THR A 178 -11.54 11.16 -4.60
CA THR A 178 -10.22 10.64 -5.05
C THR A 178 -9.31 10.21 -3.90
N PHE A 179 -9.72 10.48 -2.66
CA PHE A 179 -9.08 10.00 -1.44
C PHE A 179 -10.14 9.30 -0.58
N GLY A 180 -9.73 8.26 0.14
CA GLY A 180 -10.57 7.73 1.20
C GLY A 180 -9.91 6.61 1.99
N THR A 181 -10.51 6.34 3.14
CA THR A 181 -10.37 5.07 3.83
C THR A 181 -11.44 4.12 3.30
N PHE A 182 -11.04 2.88 3.05
CA PHE A 182 -11.91 1.79 2.65
C PHE A 182 -11.68 0.65 3.64
N LYS A 183 -12.73 -0.11 3.98
CA LYS A 183 -12.51 -1.38 4.69
C LYS A 183 -11.66 -2.30 3.80
N GLU A 184 -10.97 -3.26 4.38
CA GLU A 184 -10.38 -4.35 3.60
C GLU A 184 -11.50 -5.35 3.21
N ALA A 185 -11.82 -5.48 1.91
CA ALA A 185 -12.77 -6.50 1.44
C ALA A 185 -12.24 -7.21 0.19
N HIS A 186 -11.48 -8.29 0.39
CA HIS A 186 -11.03 -9.16 -0.70
C HIS A 186 -12.04 -10.28 -1.01
N VAL A 187 -13.33 -9.95 -1.23
CA VAL A 187 -14.31 -10.95 -1.69
C VAL A 187 -14.31 -10.98 -3.22
N ASP A 188 -13.90 -12.12 -3.79
CA ASP A 188 -14.00 -12.52 -5.21
C ASP A 188 -13.22 -11.71 -6.26
N ALA A 189 -12.26 -10.87 -5.85
CA ALA A 189 -11.39 -10.17 -6.79
C ALA A 189 -9.90 -10.34 -6.43
N LEU A 190 -9.10 -10.73 -7.44
CA LEU A 190 -7.62 -10.77 -7.36
C LEU A 190 -7.03 -9.37 -7.07
N TRP A 191 -7.82 -8.31 -7.24
CA TRP A 191 -7.48 -6.91 -6.99
C TRP A 191 -8.70 -6.17 -6.46
N GLY A 192 -8.54 -5.52 -5.30
CA GLY A 192 -9.44 -4.56 -4.67
C GLY A 192 -10.86 -4.48 -5.24
N ASN A 193 -11.74 -5.39 -4.81
CA ASN A 193 -13.13 -4.96 -4.70
C ASN A 193 -13.11 -3.93 -3.58
N HIS A 194 -13.22 -2.66 -3.95
CA HIS A 194 -13.23 -1.58 -2.98
C HIS A 194 -14.29 -1.90 -1.96
N ALA A 195 -13.90 -2.12 -0.72
CA ALA A 195 -14.90 -2.15 0.31
C ALA A 195 -15.61 -0.79 0.36
N GLU A 196 -16.71 -0.76 1.09
CA GLU A 196 -17.48 0.44 1.35
C GLU A 196 -16.55 1.62 1.70
N TRP A 197 -16.64 2.71 0.93
CA TRP A 197 -15.89 3.94 1.23
C TRP A 197 -16.38 4.48 2.57
N GLU A 198 -15.44 4.71 3.47
CA GLU A 198 -15.71 5.06 4.85
C GLU A 198 -15.45 6.54 5.16
N GLY A 199 -15.10 7.35 4.14
CA GLY A 199 -14.72 8.75 4.32
C GLY A 199 -13.26 8.91 4.73
N MET A 200 -12.93 10.07 5.33
CA MET A 200 -11.59 10.39 5.81
C MET A 200 -11.22 9.68 7.13
N ARG A 201 -12.21 9.31 7.97
CA ARG A 201 -12.00 8.69 9.29
C ARG A 201 -10.82 9.25 10.12
N ALA A 202 -10.81 10.56 10.39
CA ALA A 202 -9.72 11.24 11.11
C ALA A 202 -8.32 11.10 10.46
N THR A 203 -8.27 10.78 9.17
CA THR A 203 -7.03 10.80 8.38
C THR A 203 -6.80 12.21 7.84
N GLU A 204 -5.55 12.64 7.84
CA GLU A 204 -5.09 13.82 7.14
C GLU A 204 -4.02 13.43 6.13
N ILE A 205 -3.99 14.12 5.00
CA ILE A 205 -3.02 13.92 3.94
C ILE A 205 -2.58 15.26 3.39
N ALA A 206 -1.29 15.39 3.11
CA ALA A 206 -0.79 16.45 2.27
C ALA A 206 0.22 15.90 1.26
N MET A 207 0.28 16.51 0.08
CA MET A 207 1.27 16.17 -0.92
C MET A 207 1.73 17.40 -1.68
N ASN A 208 2.98 17.35 -2.13
CA ASN A 208 3.56 18.33 -3.02
C ASN A 208 4.40 17.61 -4.07
N SER A 209 3.99 17.68 -5.33
CA SER A 209 4.58 16.92 -6.43
C SER A 209 4.96 17.86 -7.58
N ASP A 210 6.23 17.86 -7.96
CA ASP A 210 6.77 18.73 -8.99
C ASP A 210 7.80 17.99 -9.87
N ALA A 211 8.56 18.76 -10.68
CA ALA A 211 9.58 18.20 -11.56
C ALA A 211 10.79 17.59 -10.82
N ASN A 212 10.93 17.86 -9.53
CA ASN A 212 12.04 17.40 -8.69
C ASN A 212 11.67 16.17 -7.84
N GLY A 213 10.40 15.81 -7.76
CA GLY A 213 9.95 14.69 -6.95
C GLY A 213 8.55 14.87 -6.39
N SER A 214 8.26 14.10 -5.34
CA SER A 214 7.08 14.30 -4.52
C SER A 214 7.39 14.07 -3.04
N VAL A 215 6.71 14.84 -2.20
CA VAL A 215 6.60 14.67 -0.75
C VAL A 215 5.12 14.39 -0.47
N GLN A 216 4.85 13.32 0.26
CA GLN A 216 3.50 12.90 0.66
C GLN A 216 3.52 12.60 2.16
N GLU A 217 2.62 13.22 2.91
CA GLU A 217 2.50 13.10 4.36
C GLU A 217 1.10 12.63 4.71
N ILE A 218 1.00 11.68 5.64
CA ILE A 218 -0.26 11.10 6.11
C ILE A 218 -0.24 11.08 7.64
N LYS A 219 -1.39 11.35 8.25
CA LYS A 219 -1.67 11.21 9.68
C LYS A 219 -2.96 10.42 9.86
#